data_AF-A0A6G3CYN8-F1
#
_entry.id   AF-A0A6G3CYN8-F1
#
_cell.length_a   1.000
_cell.length_b   1.000
_cell.length_c   1.000
_cell.angle_alpha   90.00
_cell.angle_beta   90.00
_cell.angle_gamma   90.00
#
_symmetry.space_group_name_H-M   'P 1'
#
loop_
_entity.id
_entity.type
_entity.pdbx_description
1 polymer ?
#
loop_
_entity_poly.entity_id
_entity_poly.type
_entity_poly.pdbx_seq_one_letter_code
_entity_poly.pdbx_strand_id
1 'polypeptide(L)'
;AHTYMHTAFAWSAGDVGLRMPGGENGVEALARFDAVVAEAHESGARTAALVSHGAAIRMWVAARADNVDVAHAAQHPLANTGIVVLSGSPEEGWRALLWEGESLGPLPVTPGPNDPTGTTVTPFSPGE
;
A
#
# COMPACT_ATOMS: atom_id res chain seq x y z
N ALA A 1 0.28 12.18 -18.47
CA ALA A 1 -0.33 11.52 -17.29
C ALA A 1 -1.03 10.21 -17.65
N HIS A 2 -1.93 10.19 -18.65
CA HIS A 2 -2.72 8.99 -19.00
C HIS A 2 -1.87 7.75 -19.31
N THR A 3 -0.91 7.85 -20.25
CA THR A 3 0.01 6.73 -20.60
C THR A 3 0.77 6.22 -19.38
N TYR A 4 1.24 7.13 -18.53
CA TYR A 4 2.02 6.77 -17.35
C TYR A 4 1.20 5.94 -16.36
N MET A 5 0.01 6.41 -15.97
CA MET A 5 -0.85 5.69 -15.03
C MET A 5 -1.41 4.40 -15.62
N HIS A 6 -1.76 4.41 -16.91
CA HIS A 6 -2.17 3.21 -17.64
C HIS A 6 -1.08 2.14 -17.58
N THR A 7 0.15 2.48 -17.96
CA THR A 7 1.27 1.53 -17.95
C THR A 7 1.57 1.03 -16.54
N ALA A 8 1.58 1.91 -15.53
CA ALA A 8 1.82 1.51 -14.14
C ALA A 8 0.78 0.49 -13.65
N PHE A 9 -0.51 0.74 -13.89
CA PHE A 9 -1.57 -0.18 -13.46
C PHE A 9 -1.70 -1.43 -14.31
N ALA A 10 -1.25 -1.41 -15.57
CA ALA A 10 -1.12 -2.63 -16.37
C ALA A 10 -0.14 -3.61 -15.72
N TRP A 11 0.96 -3.11 -15.13
CA TRP A 11 1.89 -3.93 -14.36
C TRP A 11 1.22 -4.58 -13.15
N SER A 12 0.42 -3.82 -12.39
CA SER A 12 -0.38 -4.35 -11.28
C SER A 12 -1.41 -5.39 -11.71
N ALA A 13 -1.94 -5.26 -12.93
CA ALA A 13 -2.88 -6.23 -13.53
C ALA A 13 -2.19 -7.47 -14.11
N GLY A 14 -0.86 -7.57 -14.04
CA GLY A 14 -0.08 -8.71 -14.51
C GLY A 14 0.56 -8.55 -15.90
N ASP A 15 0.28 -7.46 -16.63
CA ASP A 15 0.98 -7.14 -17.89
C ASP A 15 2.34 -6.48 -17.61
N VAL A 16 3.21 -7.23 -16.93
CA VAL A 16 4.55 -6.77 -16.50
C VAL A 16 5.52 -6.63 -17.67
N GLY A 17 5.17 -7.13 -18.86
CA GLY A 17 5.96 -6.99 -20.08
C GLY A 17 5.83 -5.60 -20.72
N LEU A 18 4.71 -4.89 -20.47
CA LEU A 18 4.47 -3.57 -21.01
C LEU A 18 5.54 -2.56 -20.57
N ARG A 19 6.08 -1.82 -21.53
CA ARG A 19 7.18 -0.87 -21.31
C ARG A 19 6.68 0.55 -21.18
N MET A 20 7.16 1.28 -20.18
CA MET A 20 7.06 2.73 -20.15
C MET A 20 7.88 3.31 -21.31
N PRO A 21 7.32 4.19 -22.16
CA PRO A 21 8.11 4.85 -23.20
C PRO A 21 9.37 5.52 -22.63
N GLY A 22 10.55 5.07 -23.07
CA GLY A 22 11.84 5.57 -22.59
C GLY A 22 12.22 5.13 -21.17
N GLY A 23 11.56 4.12 -20.61
CA GLY A 23 11.83 3.65 -19.24
C GLY A 23 11.67 2.14 -19.07
N GLU A 24 11.39 1.76 -17.83
CA GLU A 24 11.29 0.37 -17.36
C GLU A 24 10.03 -0.35 -17.89
N ASN A 25 10.05 -1.68 -17.87
CA ASN A 25 8.83 -2.48 -17.84
C ASN A 25 8.42 -2.83 -16.39
N GLY A 26 7.29 -3.52 -16.25
CA GLY A 26 6.76 -3.92 -14.95
C GLY A 26 7.64 -4.91 -14.21
N VAL A 27 8.36 -5.79 -14.92
CA VAL A 27 9.32 -6.72 -14.29
C VAL A 27 10.42 -5.94 -13.56
N GLU A 28 11.04 -4.97 -14.25
CA GLU A 28 12.11 -4.13 -13.71
C GLU A 28 11.58 -3.25 -12.55
N ALA A 29 10.45 -2.57 -12.79
CA ALA A 29 9.88 -1.61 -11.83
C ALA A 29 9.34 -2.27 -10.55
N LEU A 30 8.72 -3.46 -10.65
CA LEU A 30 8.26 -4.20 -9.48
C LEU A 30 9.45 -4.84 -8.75
N ALA A 31 10.40 -5.44 -9.46
CA ALA A 31 11.56 -6.07 -8.83
C ALA A 31 12.40 -5.08 -8.01
N ARG A 32 12.60 -3.85 -8.49
CA ARG A 32 13.31 -2.82 -7.70
C ARG A 32 12.57 -2.41 -6.44
N PHE A 33 11.23 -2.43 -6.47
CA PHE A 33 10.42 -2.10 -5.30
C PHE A 33 10.44 -3.26 -4.31
N ASP A 34 10.24 -4.49 -4.80
CA ASP A 34 10.33 -5.73 -4.01
C ASP A 34 11.69 -5.84 -3.30
N ALA A 35 12.80 -5.48 -3.98
CA ALA A 35 14.13 -5.50 -3.39
C ALA A 35 14.28 -4.56 -2.18
N VAL A 36 13.71 -3.35 -2.24
CA VAL A 36 13.76 -2.40 -1.10
C VAL A 36 12.87 -2.86 0.06
N VAL A 37 11.74 -3.49 -0.25
CA VAL A 37 10.87 -4.09 0.78
C VAL A 37 11.55 -5.28 1.44
N ALA A 38 12.27 -6.10 0.67
CA ALA A 38 13.08 -7.20 1.19
C ALA A 38 14.23 -6.68 2.08
N GLU A 39 14.96 -5.65 1.67
CA GLU A 39 16.00 -5.01 2.50
C GLU A 39 15.43 -4.53 3.85
N ALA A 40 14.26 -3.86 3.82
CA ALA A 40 13.59 -3.42 5.03
C ALA A 40 13.19 -4.61 5.93
N HIS A 41 12.73 -5.72 5.35
CA HIS A 41 12.39 -6.94 6.09
C HIS A 41 13.63 -7.60 6.71
N GLU A 42 14.71 -7.75 5.93
CA GLU A 42 15.98 -8.35 6.35
C GLU A 42 16.69 -7.56 7.46
N SER A 43 16.40 -6.26 7.60
CA SER A 43 16.89 -5.45 8.73
C SER A 43 16.42 -5.95 10.10
N GLY A 44 15.39 -6.80 10.15
CA GLY A 44 14.77 -7.30 11.38
C GLY A 44 13.86 -6.28 12.08
N ALA A 45 13.61 -5.12 11.45
CA ALA A 45 12.65 -4.16 11.97
C ALA A 45 11.23 -4.74 11.98
N ARG A 46 10.57 -4.70 13.15
CA ARG A 46 9.15 -5.12 13.26
C ARG A 46 8.20 -4.23 12.46
N THR A 47 8.61 -3.00 12.19
CA THR A 47 7.84 -2.01 11.42
C THR A 47 8.82 -1.07 10.75
N ALA A 48 8.66 -0.84 9.46
CA ALA A 48 9.45 0.08 8.66
C ALA A 48 8.54 1.11 7.98
N ALA A 49 9.04 2.33 7.81
CA ALA A 49 8.38 3.37 7.02
C ALA A 49 9.15 3.56 5.71
N LEU A 50 8.49 3.32 4.58
CA LEU A 50 9.06 3.51 3.24
C LEU A 50 8.44 4.77 2.62
N VAL A 51 9.27 5.69 2.16
CA VAL A 51 8.84 6.94 1.51
C VAL A 51 9.02 6.80 0.00
N SER A 52 7.94 6.98 -0.75
CA SER A 52 7.93 6.82 -2.21
C SER A 52 6.88 7.76 -2.84
N HIS A 53 6.70 7.66 -4.16
CA HIS A 53 5.71 8.45 -4.89
C HIS A 53 4.35 7.77 -4.92
N GLY A 54 3.28 8.56 -4.88
CA GLY A 54 1.90 8.05 -4.81
C GLY A 54 1.51 7.12 -5.97
N ALA A 55 2.08 7.28 -7.17
CA ALA A 55 1.86 6.32 -8.26
C ALA A 55 2.57 4.98 -8.01
N ALA A 56 3.81 5.02 -7.52
CA ALA A 56 4.59 3.82 -7.25
C ALA A 56 4.02 3.01 -6.08
N ILE A 57 3.60 3.69 -5.00
CA ILE A 57 2.95 3.06 -3.84
C ILE A 57 1.69 2.32 -4.30
N ARG A 58 0.79 3.01 -5.02
CA ARG A 58 -0.48 2.42 -5.48
C ARG A 58 -0.28 1.28 -6.46
N MET A 59 0.66 1.43 -7.40
CA MET A 59 1.01 0.37 -8.35
C MET A 59 1.53 -0.88 -7.63
N TRP A 60 2.46 -0.72 -6.69
CA TRP A 60 3.05 -1.84 -5.97
C TRP A 60 2.04 -2.52 -5.03
N VAL A 61 1.26 -1.73 -4.27
CA VAL A 61 0.22 -2.28 -3.38
C VAL A 61 -0.82 -3.07 -4.17
N ALA A 62 -1.32 -2.54 -5.29
CA ALA A 62 -2.26 -3.28 -6.14
C ALA A 62 -1.66 -4.54 -6.79
N ALA A 63 -0.33 -4.65 -6.85
CA ALA A 63 0.37 -5.80 -7.42
C ALA A 63 0.77 -6.87 -6.38
N ARG A 64 0.71 -6.55 -5.08
CA ARG A 64 1.28 -7.39 -4.01
C ARG A 64 0.35 -7.61 -2.82
N ALA A 65 -0.60 -6.71 -2.59
CA ALA A 65 -1.59 -6.87 -1.55
C ALA A 65 -2.77 -7.72 -2.03
N ASP A 66 -3.22 -8.65 -1.21
CA ASP A 66 -4.30 -9.59 -1.52
C ASP A 66 -5.69 -8.95 -1.60
N ASN A 67 -5.84 -7.73 -1.08
CA ASN A 67 -7.13 -7.06 -0.86
C ASN A 67 -7.25 -5.68 -1.48
N VAL A 68 -6.31 -5.31 -2.33
CA VAL A 68 -6.36 -4.07 -3.11
C VAL A 68 -6.22 -4.43 -4.58
N ASP A 69 -7.30 -4.25 -5.33
CA ASP A 69 -7.25 -4.40 -6.78
C ASP A 69 -6.86 -3.09 -7.47
N VAL A 70 -6.65 -3.18 -8.79
CA VAL A 70 -6.30 -2.04 -9.63
C VAL A 70 -7.39 -0.97 -9.63
N ALA A 71 -8.67 -1.37 -9.55
CA ALA A 71 -9.79 -0.43 -9.56
C ALA A 71 -9.78 0.45 -8.30
N HIS A 72 -9.58 -0.16 -7.14
CA HIS A 72 -9.43 0.53 -5.86
C HIS A 72 -8.24 1.49 -5.92
N ALA A 73 -7.05 1.00 -6.28
CA ALA A 73 -5.84 1.83 -6.34
C ALA A 73 -5.93 2.98 -7.37
N ALA A 74 -6.69 2.81 -8.45
CA ALA A 74 -6.92 3.87 -9.43
C ALA A 74 -7.89 4.95 -8.92
N GLN A 75 -8.94 4.56 -8.19
CA GLN A 75 -9.99 5.47 -7.69
C GLN A 75 -9.58 6.24 -6.44
N HIS A 76 -8.61 5.73 -5.68
CA HIS A 76 -8.17 6.34 -4.41
C HIS A 76 -6.72 6.85 -4.54
N PRO A 77 -6.48 8.02 -5.16
CA PRO A 77 -5.15 8.63 -5.19
C PRO A 77 -4.67 8.96 -3.78
N LEU A 78 -3.35 8.95 -3.57
CA LEU A 78 -2.76 9.40 -2.31
C LEU A 78 -2.51 10.91 -2.36
N ALA A 79 -2.98 11.64 -1.36
CA ALA A 79 -2.60 13.00 -1.06
C ALA A 79 -1.11 13.07 -0.69
N ASN A 80 -0.55 14.27 -0.74
CA ASN A 80 0.78 14.49 -0.16
C ASN A 80 0.75 14.10 1.31
N THR A 81 1.76 13.35 1.76
CA THR A 81 1.83 12.74 3.10
C THR A 81 0.78 11.67 3.40
N GLY A 82 0.01 11.24 2.40
CA GLY A 82 -0.88 10.09 2.50
C GLY A 82 -0.12 8.80 2.82
N ILE A 83 -0.73 7.93 3.62
CA ILE A 83 -0.12 6.70 4.15
C ILE A 83 -0.98 5.51 3.74
N VAL A 84 -0.33 4.44 3.30
CA VAL A 84 -0.92 3.10 3.22
C VAL A 84 -0.21 2.22 4.24
N VAL A 85 -0.97 1.57 5.13
CA VAL A 85 -0.41 0.65 6.13
C VAL A 85 -0.64 -0.78 5.65
N LEU A 86 0.42 -1.57 5.63
CA LEU A 86 0.39 -2.98 5.21
C LEU A 86 0.87 -3.87 6.37
N SER A 87 0.36 -5.10 6.40
CA SER A 87 0.85 -6.18 7.25
C SER A 87 1.13 -7.40 6.39
N GLY A 88 2.23 -8.09 6.68
CA GLY A 88 2.68 -9.23 5.90
C GLY A 88 4.19 -9.34 5.84
N SER A 89 4.68 -10.18 4.94
CA SER A 89 6.10 -10.37 4.66
C SER A 89 6.31 -10.67 3.17
N PRO A 90 7.58 -10.61 2.67
CA PRO A 90 7.89 -11.05 1.32
C PRO A 90 7.44 -12.49 1.00
N GLU A 91 7.44 -13.39 1.99
CA GLU A 91 7.09 -14.81 1.85
C GLU A 91 5.58 -15.06 1.96
N GLU A 92 4.90 -14.38 2.88
CA GLU A 92 3.48 -14.61 3.16
C GLU A 92 2.55 -13.76 2.29
N GLY A 93 3.10 -12.75 1.61
CA GLY A 93 2.34 -11.74 0.90
C GLY A 93 1.89 -10.60 1.82
N TRP A 94 1.14 -9.67 1.27
CA TRP A 94 0.77 -8.44 1.97
C TRP A 94 -0.74 -8.28 2.04
N ARG A 95 -1.18 -7.61 3.10
CA ARG A 95 -2.55 -7.16 3.29
C ARG A 95 -2.55 -5.68 3.65
N ALA A 96 -3.33 -4.86 2.92
CA ALA A 96 -3.51 -3.45 3.25
C ALA A 96 -4.52 -3.31 4.40
N LEU A 97 -4.13 -2.58 5.45
CA LEU A 97 -4.93 -2.33 6.65
C LEU A 97 -5.61 -0.97 6.61
N LEU A 98 -4.84 0.06 6.24
CA LEU A 98 -5.29 1.44 6.16
C LEU A 98 -4.91 2.03 4.80
N TRP A 99 -5.80 2.84 4.24
CA TRP A 99 -5.56 3.66 3.06
C TRP A 99 -5.96 5.10 3.37
N GLU A 100 -4.98 6.00 3.47
CA GLU A 100 -5.20 7.40 3.90
C GLU A 100 -5.92 7.54 5.24
N GLY A 101 -5.70 6.60 6.16
CA GLY A 101 -6.36 6.57 7.47
C GLY A 101 -7.73 5.86 7.46
N GLU A 102 -8.28 5.56 6.29
CA GLU A 102 -9.51 4.77 6.17
C GLU A 102 -9.20 3.28 6.27
N SER A 103 -10.02 2.56 7.03
CA SER A 103 -9.85 1.13 7.27
C SER A 103 -10.36 0.29 6.10
N LEU A 104 -9.54 -0.65 5.62
CA LEU A 104 -9.87 -1.58 4.53
C LEU A 104 -10.39 -2.96 5.01
N GLY A 105 -10.77 -3.05 6.29
CA GLY A 105 -11.25 -4.29 6.92
C GLY A 105 -10.93 -4.30 8.42
N PRO A 106 -11.24 -5.38 9.15
CA PRO A 106 -10.93 -5.45 10.58
C PRO A 106 -9.44 -5.21 10.79
N LEU A 107 -9.09 -4.15 11.52
CA LEU A 107 -7.68 -3.89 11.87
C LEU A 107 -7.17 -5.08 12.69
N PRO A 108 -5.98 -5.63 12.38
CA PRO A 108 -5.28 -6.51 13.31
C PRO A 108 -5.08 -5.74 14.61
N VAL A 109 -5.89 -6.09 15.61
CA VAL A 109 -5.81 -5.49 16.93
C VAL A 109 -4.54 -6.06 17.56
N THR A 110 -3.48 -5.28 17.66
CA THR A 110 -2.44 -5.54 18.66
C THR A 110 -2.38 -4.37 19.64
N PRO A 111 -3.25 -4.33 20.66
CA PRO A 111 -3.03 -3.45 21.80
C PRO A 111 -1.82 -4.00 22.55
N GLY A 112 -0.75 -3.21 22.60
CA GLY A 112 0.28 -3.43 23.61
C GLY A 112 -0.32 -3.20 25.00
N PRO A 113 0.14 -3.89 26.07
CA PRO A 113 -0.42 -3.76 27.42
C PRO A 113 -0.39 -2.35 28.04
N ASN A 114 0.19 -1.35 27.37
CA ASN A 114 0.36 0.02 27.87
C ASN A 114 0.14 1.06 26.75
N ASP A 115 -1.03 1.07 26.11
CA ASP A 115 -1.40 2.18 25.21
C ASP A 115 -2.05 3.33 26.02
N PRO A 116 -1.41 4.52 26.12
CA PRO A 116 -1.96 5.68 26.82
C PRO A 116 -2.99 6.46 25.98
N THR A 117 -3.27 6.06 24.75
CA THR A 117 -4.21 6.78 23.86
C THR A 117 -5.63 6.20 23.96
N GLY A 118 -6.33 6.58 25.03
CA GLY A 118 -7.78 6.84 25.11
C GLY A 118 -8.75 5.85 24.45
N THR A 119 -9.62 5.26 25.28
CA THR A 119 -10.83 4.51 24.91
C THR A 119 -11.58 5.03 23.68
N THR A 120 -12.09 4.10 22.86
CA THR A 120 -13.03 4.34 21.76
C THR A 120 -14.16 5.27 22.19
N VAL A 121 -14.24 6.44 21.56
CA VAL A 121 -15.38 7.36 21.71
C VAL A 121 -16.56 6.76 20.95
N THR A 122 -17.65 6.47 21.64
CA THR A 122 -18.94 6.10 21.01
C THR A 122 -19.40 7.18 20.04
N PRO A 123 -20.02 6.81 18.90
CA PRO A 123 -20.43 7.78 17.88
C PRO A 123 -21.52 8.71 18.43
N PHE A 124 -21.35 9.99 18.09
CA PHE A 124 -22.30 11.08 18.36
C PHE A 124 -23.68 10.77 17.79
N SER A 125 -24.71 10.85 18.63
CA SER A 125 -26.11 10.77 18.23
C SER A 125 -26.67 12.20 18.15
N PRO A 126 -27.14 12.70 17.00
CA PRO A 126 -27.72 14.03 16.92
C PRO A 126 -29.20 14.00 17.33
N GLY A 127 -29.56 14.83 18.31
CA GLY A 127 -30.96 15.08 18.67
C GLY A 127 -31.15 15.95 19.91
N GLU A 128 -31.28 17.27 19.70
CA GLU A 128 -32.33 18.21 20.15
C GLU A 128 -31.86 19.66 19.96
#